data_AF-A0A523WE83-F1
#
_entry.id   AF-A0A523WE83-F1
#
_cell.length_a   1.000
_cell.length_b   1.000
_cell.length_c   1.000
_cell.angle_alpha   90.00
_cell.angle_beta   90.00
_cell.angle_gamma   90.00
#
_symmetry.space_group_name_H-M   'P 1'
#
loop_
_entity.id
_entity.type
_entity.pdbx_description
1 polymer ?
#
loop_
_entity_poly.entity_id
_entity_poly.type
_entity_poly.pdbx_seq_one_letter_code
_entity_poly.pdbx_strand_id
1 'polypeptide(L)'
;MKATQKPTRKFDYRKWKIPILVSVVLIVTMLVSLLVIVPLAFPDEFVSCSFELQFVSGPGHPEVEVVYLNGSIVLVMFSYPKYKVTNSYFTPVHICYNGFEDIMLVYDHTVDDPADIAANENWLVWGGFQSRQYSWSYQSFENEASYNYYIARRKLSNYTKTVRVQGTEGISFYNPAFGAVWMGQDMSGNPLSPGTYYIYCIEYGIVSKPVNLTITSILWTK
;
A
#
# COMPACT_ATOMS: atom_id res chain seq x y z
N MET A 1 25.16 74.07 -33.01
CA MET A 1 24.71 72.67 -32.92
C MET A 1 23.82 72.51 -31.69
N LYS A 2 22.51 72.33 -31.84
CA LYS A 2 21.60 72.03 -30.72
C LYS A 2 21.49 70.51 -30.59
N ALA A 3 22.01 69.96 -29.50
CA ALA A 3 21.87 68.56 -29.16
C ALA A 3 20.39 68.23 -28.91
N THR A 4 19.83 67.32 -29.70
CA THR A 4 18.45 66.87 -29.57
C THR A 4 18.36 65.91 -28.38
N GLN A 5 17.78 66.37 -27.27
CA GLN A 5 17.58 65.55 -26.08
C GLN A 5 16.50 64.51 -26.37
N LYS A 6 16.91 63.22 -26.42
CA LYS A 6 16.00 62.09 -26.68
C LYS A 6 15.03 61.96 -25.50
N PRO A 7 13.70 61.95 -25.71
CA PRO A 7 12.74 61.87 -24.61
C PRO A 7 12.88 60.53 -23.89
N THR A 8 13.23 60.57 -22.61
CA THR A 8 13.17 59.43 -21.71
C THR A 8 11.70 59.07 -21.49
N ARG A 9 11.25 57.97 -22.13
CA ARG A 9 9.93 57.37 -21.88
C ARG A 9 9.81 57.08 -20.39
N LYS A 10 9.02 57.89 -19.66
CA LYS A 10 8.67 57.60 -18.27
C LYS A 10 7.81 56.33 -18.26
N PHE A 11 8.27 55.32 -17.54
CA PHE A 11 7.55 54.06 -17.36
C PHE A 11 6.26 54.33 -16.60
N ASP A 12 5.11 54.19 -17.26
CA ASP A 12 3.81 54.51 -16.66
C ASP A 12 3.33 53.34 -15.79
N TYR A 13 3.78 53.35 -14.53
CA TYR A 13 3.53 52.30 -13.54
C TYR A 13 2.03 52.01 -13.32
N ARG A 14 1.13 52.97 -13.62
CA ARG A 14 -0.32 52.79 -13.45
C ARG A 14 -0.92 51.81 -14.47
N LYS A 15 -0.37 51.73 -15.69
CA LYS A 15 -0.87 50.82 -16.73
C LYS A 15 -0.52 49.35 -16.48
N TRP A 16 0.51 49.09 -15.67
CA TRP A 16 0.98 47.74 -15.36
C TRP A 16 0.34 47.13 -14.10
N LYS A 17 -0.33 47.93 -13.27
CA LYS A 17 -0.98 47.43 -12.04
C LYS A 17 -2.02 46.35 -12.31
N ILE A 18 -2.86 46.54 -13.33
CA ILE A 18 -3.92 45.59 -13.67
C ILE A 18 -3.33 44.29 -14.24
N PRO A 19 -2.42 44.31 -15.25
CA PRO A 19 -1.74 43.10 -15.71
C PRO A 19 -0.98 42.34 -14.62
N ILE A 20 -0.29 43.05 -13.73
CA ILE A 20 0.45 42.43 -12.60
C ILE A 20 -0.54 41.77 -11.65
N LEU A 21 -1.64 42.45 -11.28
CA LEU A 21 -2.65 41.90 -10.39
C LEU A 21 -3.29 40.64 -10.97
N VAL A 22 -3.67 40.67 -12.26
CA VAL A 22 -4.21 39.50 -12.97
C VAL A 22 -3.21 38.34 -12.96
N SER A 23 -1.92 38.63 -13.23
CA SER A 23 -0.86 37.61 -13.21
C SER A 23 -0.70 36.99 -11.82
N VAL A 24 -0.72 37.80 -10.76
CA VAL A 24 -0.64 37.32 -9.37
C VAL A 24 -1.82 36.43 -9.03
N VAL A 25 -3.05 36.84 -9.38
CA VAL A 25 -4.24 36.02 -9.14
C VAL A 25 -4.14 34.68 -9.86
N LEU A 26 -3.74 34.68 -11.14
CA LEU A 26 -3.54 33.44 -11.91
C LEU A 26 -2.50 32.52 -11.27
N ILE A 27 -1.35 33.06 -10.85
CA ILE A 27 -0.31 32.30 -10.16
C ILE A 27 -0.86 31.69 -8.87
N VAL A 28 -1.57 32.47 -8.06
CA VAL A 28 -2.17 31.98 -6.81
C VAL A 28 -3.21 30.90 -7.08
N THR A 29 -4.08 31.07 -8.08
CA THR A 29 -5.09 30.06 -8.45
C THR A 29 -4.44 28.78 -8.96
N MET A 30 -3.40 28.87 -9.79
CA MET A 30 -2.64 27.71 -10.25
C MET A 30 -1.96 26.99 -9.08
N LEU A 31 -1.33 27.75 -8.17
CA LEU A 31 -0.72 27.20 -6.97
C LEU A 31 -1.75 26.48 -6.11
N VAL A 32 -2.88 27.11 -5.77
CA VAL A 32 -3.94 26.47 -4.97
C VAL A 32 -4.48 25.21 -5.65
N SER A 33 -4.68 25.25 -6.97
CA SER A 33 -5.15 24.10 -7.74
C SER A 33 -4.15 22.94 -7.67
N LEU A 34 -2.87 23.23 -7.89
CA LEU A 34 -1.80 22.24 -7.77
C LEU A 34 -1.75 21.69 -6.35
N LEU A 35 -1.67 22.57 -5.34
CA LEU A 35 -1.40 22.26 -3.93
C LEU A 35 -2.51 21.51 -3.21
N VAL A 36 -3.76 21.78 -3.59
CA VAL A 36 -4.94 21.32 -2.82
C VAL A 36 -5.85 20.45 -3.68
N ILE A 37 -6.16 20.86 -4.90
CA ILE A 37 -7.18 20.19 -5.73
C ILE A 37 -6.63 18.90 -6.33
N VAL A 38 -5.43 18.95 -6.90
CA VAL A 38 -4.81 17.77 -7.54
C VAL A 38 -4.65 16.58 -6.58
N PRO A 39 -4.03 16.71 -5.38
CA PRO A 39 -3.90 15.57 -4.47
C PRO A 39 -5.23 15.08 -3.90
N LEU A 40 -6.26 15.93 -3.86
CA LEU A 40 -7.60 15.55 -3.42
C LEU A 40 -8.37 14.79 -4.50
N ALA A 41 -8.20 15.17 -5.76
CA ALA A 41 -8.90 14.56 -6.90
C ALA A 41 -8.21 13.28 -7.39
N PHE A 42 -6.89 13.18 -7.24
CA PHE A 42 -6.09 12.05 -7.74
C PHE A 42 -5.12 11.51 -6.67
N PRO A 43 -5.63 11.10 -5.49
CA PRO A 43 -4.76 10.66 -4.40
C PRO A 43 -3.92 9.42 -4.78
N ASP A 44 -4.48 8.53 -5.60
CA ASP A 44 -3.85 7.25 -5.99
C ASP A 44 -2.59 7.45 -6.86
N GLU A 45 -2.43 8.61 -7.50
CA GLU A 45 -1.23 8.96 -8.28
C GLU A 45 -0.03 9.32 -7.39
N PHE A 46 -0.29 9.65 -6.13
CA PHE A 46 0.74 10.15 -5.20
C PHE A 46 1.06 9.16 -4.08
N VAL A 47 0.17 8.21 -3.82
CA VAL A 47 0.34 7.27 -2.72
C VAL A 47 0.60 5.88 -3.26
N SER A 48 1.64 5.23 -2.75
CA SER A 48 1.99 3.87 -3.12
C SER A 48 2.32 3.02 -1.90
N CYS A 49 2.08 1.72 -1.98
CA CYS A 49 2.46 0.75 -0.96
C CYS A 49 3.57 -0.16 -1.46
N SER A 50 4.54 -0.43 -0.60
CA SER A 50 5.58 -1.44 -0.80
C SER A 50 5.74 -2.22 0.50
N PHE A 51 6.22 -3.45 0.42
CA PHE A 51 6.50 -4.24 1.61
C PHE A 51 7.70 -5.16 1.40
N GLU A 52 8.26 -5.61 2.52
CA GLU A 52 9.28 -6.64 2.59
C GLU A 52 8.79 -7.74 3.51
N LEU A 53 9.02 -9.00 3.13
CA LEU A 53 8.76 -10.15 3.99
C LEU A 53 9.86 -10.24 5.04
N GLN A 54 9.47 -10.16 6.30
CA GLN A 54 10.31 -10.49 7.43
C GLN A 54 10.08 -11.94 7.80
N PHE A 55 11.16 -12.65 8.13
CA PHE A 55 11.10 -14.05 8.52
C PHE A 55 11.51 -14.21 9.98
N VAL A 56 10.87 -15.16 10.65
CA VAL A 56 11.26 -15.56 12.00
C VAL A 56 11.54 -17.05 12.01
N SER A 57 12.63 -17.40 12.68
CA SER A 57 13.04 -18.77 13.00
C SER A 57 12.75 -19.05 14.48
N GLY A 58 12.32 -20.26 14.81
CA GLY A 58 12.05 -20.68 16.19
C GLY A 58 11.65 -22.16 16.29
N PRO A 59 11.34 -22.67 17.49
CA PRO A 59 10.80 -24.01 17.69
C PRO A 59 9.26 -24.05 17.67
N GLY A 60 8.64 -25.14 17.18
CA GLY A 60 7.22 -25.47 17.44
C GLY A 60 6.24 -25.55 16.26
N HIS A 61 6.67 -25.32 15.02
CA HIS A 61 5.88 -25.38 13.78
C HIS A 61 6.78 -25.89 12.65
N PRO A 62 6.21 -26.43 11.56
CA PRO A 62 7.04 -26.98 10.49
C PRO A 62 7.89 -25.90 9.84
N GLU A 63 9.16 -26.22 9.67
CA GLU A 63 10.10 -25.33 9.04
C GLU A 63 10.02 -25.46 7.52
N VAL A 64 10.03 -24.33 6.83
CA VAL A 64 9.94 -24.27 5.38
C VAL A 64 11.25 -23.67 4.86
N GLU A 65 11.85 -24.33 3.87
CA GLU A 65 13.00 -23.74 3.18
C GLU A 65 12.50 -22.78 2.11
N VAL A 66 12.94 -21.53 2.21
CA VAL A 66 12.55 -20.43 1.33
C VAL A 66 13.77 -19.80 0.69
N VAL A 67 13.65 -19.44 -0.59
CA VAL A 67 14.65 -18.62 -1.29
C VAL A 67 14.44 -17.13 -0.95
N TYR A 68 15.42 -16.53 -0.28
CA TYR A 68 15.42 -15.10 0.08
C TYR A 68 15.75 -14.21 -1.14
N LEU A 69 15.51 -12.90 -1.03
CA LEU A 69 15.68 -11.93 -2.13
C LEU A 69 17.12 -11.88 -2.70
N ASN A 70 18.13 -12.23 -1.90
CA ASN A 70 19.53 -12.30 -2.32
C ASN A 70 19.93 -13.68 -2.91
N GLY A 71 18.99 -14.61 -3.04
CA GLY A 71 19.21 -15.98 -3.52
C GLY A 71 19.64 -16.98 -2.44
N SER A 72 19.83 -16.56 -1.19
CA SER A 72 20.15 -17.50 -0.10
C SER A 72 18.93 -18.32 0.30
N ILE A 73 19.14 -19.60 0.65
CA ILE A 73 18.09 -20.44 1.24
C ILE A 73 18.06 -20.20 2.74
N VAL A 74 16.88 -19.87 3.26
CA VAL A 74 16.64 -19.62 4.68
C VAL A 74 15.56 -20.59 5.16
N LEU A 75 15.79 -21.18 6.32
CA LEU A 75 14.81 -21.99 7.01
C LEU A 75 13.92 -21.08 7.87
N VAL A 76 12.62 -21.06 7.58
CA VAL A 76 11.68 -20.12 8.19
C VAL A 76 10.49 -20.86 8.76
N MET A 77 9.99 -20.43 9.91
CA MET A 77 8.74 -20.95 10.45
C MET A 77 7.54 -20.16 9.93
N PHE A 78 7.71 -18.85 9.79
CA PHE A 78 6.66 -17.94 9.38
C PHE A 78 7.21 -16.64 8.82
N SER A 79 6.36 -15.92 8.09
CA SER A 79 6.69 -14.62 7.50
C SER A 79 5.61 -13.60 7.80
N TYR A 80 6.02 -12.34 8.00
CA TYR A 80 5.08 -11.23 8.14
C TYR A 80 5.56 -10.03 7.28
N PRO A 81 4.64 -9.26 6.71
CA PRO A 81 4.98 -8.08 5.93
C PRO A 81 5.37 -6.90 6.84
N LYS A 82 6.54 -6.32 6.59
CA LYS A 82 6.86 -4.95 6.99
C LYS A 82 6.52 -4.02 5.83
N TYR A 83 5.49 -3.20 6.00
CA TYR A 83 4.99 -2.34 4.94
C TYR A 83 5.50 -0.91 5.05
N LYS A 84 5.45 -0.21 3.91
CA LYS A 84 5.70 1.22 3.79
C LYS A 84 4.72 1.82 2.78
N VAL A 85 3.86 2.71 3.28
CA VAL A 85 2.99 3.57 2.48
C VAL A 85 3.69 4.90 2.28
N THR A 86 4.01 5.24 1.05
CA THR A 86 4.73 6.48 0.71
C THR A 86 3.80 7.49 0.07
N ASN A 87 4.09 8.77 0.31
CA ASN A 87 3.46 9.89 -0.38
C ASN A 87 4.54 10.63 -1.16
N SER A 88 4.44 10.63 -2.49
CA SER A 88 5.37 11.35 -3.38
C SER A 88 5.05 12.84 -3.50
N TYR A 89 3.91 13.26 -2.97
CA TYR A 89 3.48 14.65 -2.94
C TYR A 89 4.06 15.39 -1.73
N PHE A 90 4.22 16.70 -1.87
CA PHE A 90 4.89 17.54 -0.89
C PHE A 90 3.95 18.10 0.20
N THR A 91 2.65 17.78 0.13
CA THR A 91 1.67 17.98 1.21
C THR A 91 1.00 16.65 1.58
N PRO A 92 0.37 16.52 2.77
CA PRO A 92 -0.36 15.31 3.13
C PRO A 92 -1.48 15.00 2.13
N VAL A 93 -1.61 13.73 1.76
CA VAL A 93 -2.66 13.24 0.84
C VAL A 93 -3.71 12.49 1.65
N HIS A 94 -4.98 12.72 1.33
CA HIS A 94 -6.10 12.00 1.94
C HIS A 94 -6.56 10.89 1.00
N ILE A 95 -6.54 9.65 1.49
CA ILE A 95 -7.04 8.49 0.75
C ILE A 95 -8.34 8.01 1.38
N CYS A 96 -9.27 7.54 0.54
CA CYS A 96 -10.52 6.91 0.97
C CYS A 96 -10.39 5.40 0.88
N TYR A 97 -10.92 4.68 1.88
CA TYR A 97 -10.83 3.22 1.94
C TYR A 97 -12.08 2.59 2.57
N ASN A 98 -12.20 1.27 2.43
CA ASN A 98 -13.37 0.46 2.82
C ASN A 98 -13.41 0.07 4.32
N GLY A 99 -12.41 0.46 5.10
CA GLY A 99 -12.29 0.11 6.52
C GLY A 99 -11.37 -1.08 6.80
N PHE A 100 -10.83 -1.74 5.78
CA PHE A 100 -9.70 -2.66 5.93
C PHE A 100 -8.41 -1.84 6.04
N GLU A 101 -7.73 -2.00 7.17
CA GLU A 101 -6.48 -1.29 7.43
C GLU A 101 -5.33 -2.03 6.73
N ASP A 102 -5.28 -3.34 6.92
CA ASP A 102 -4.23 -4.21 6.41
C ASP A 102 -4.88 -5.46 5.78
N ILE A 103 -4.45 -5.87 4.59
CA ILE A 103 -4.86 -7.12 3.95
C ILE A 103 -3.61 -7.81 3.41
N MET A 104 -3.49 -9.11 3.64
CA MET A 104 -2.44 -9.94 3.06
C MET A 104 -3.10 -11.05 2.25
N LEU A 105 -2.65 -11.20 1.00
CA LEU A 105 -3.17 -12.19 0.06
C LEU A 105 -2.00 -12.97 -0.51
N VAL A 106 -2.16 -14.29 -0.63
CA VAL A 106 -1.19 -15.20 -1.20
C VAL A 106 -1.87 -15.91 -2.36
N TYR A 107 -1.31 -15.78 -3.55
CA TYR A 107 -1.76 -16.45 -4.76
C TYR A 107 -0.69 -17.41 -5.28
N ASP A 108 -1.09 -18.44 -6.02
CA ASP A 108 -0.17 -19.35 -6.71
C ASP A 108 0.38 -18.78 -8.04
N HIS A 109 -0.13 -17.65 -8.49
CA HIS A 109 0.37 -16.87 -9.62
C HIS A 109 0.12 -15.37 -9.46
N THR A 110 0.64 -14.56 -10.38
CA THR A 110 0.37 -13.11 -10.41
C THR A 110 -1.03 -12.81 -10.93
N VAL A 111 -1.79 -12.03 -10.18
CA VAL A 111 -3.11 -11.51 -10.57
C VAL A 111 -3.07 -10.00 -10.81
N ASP A 112 -3.93 -9.51 -11.71
CA ASP A 112 -4.00 -8.10 -12.10
C ASP A 112 -4.66 -7.21 -11.03
N ASP A 113 -5.81 -7.65 -10.49
CA ASP A 113 -6.52 -7.00 -9.38
C ASP A 113 -6.60 -7.95 -8.18
N PRO A 114 -5.56 -8.00 -7.31
CA PRO A 114 -5.55 -8.89 -6.16
C PRO A 114 -6.67 -8.58 -5.15
N ALA A 115 -7.23 -7.37 -5.14
CA ALA A 115 -8.32 -7.00 -4.24
C ALA A 115 -9.69 -7.56 -4.71
N ASP A 116 -9.81 -8.07 -5.94
CA ASP A 116 -10.99 -8.79 -6.41
C ASP A 116 -10.92 -10.28 -6.12
N ILE A 117 -10.94 -10.62 -4.84
CA ILE A 117 -10.80 -12.00 -4.38
C ILE A 117 -11.84 -12.92 -5.01
N ALA A 118 -13.10 -12.47 -5.18
CA ALA A 118 -14.14 -13.28 -5.80
C ALA A 118 -13.83 -13.61 -7.28
N ALA A 119 -13.16 -12.71 -8.00
CA ALA A 119 -12.71 -12.98 -9.36
C ALA A 119 -11.50 -13.92 -9.41
N ASN A 120 -10.69 -13.93 -8.34
CA ASN A 120 -9.44 -14.69 -8.25
C ASN A 120 -9.51 -15.92 -7.32
N GLU A 121 -10.71 -16.34 -6.93
CA GLU A 121 -10.94 -17.33 -5.86
C GLU A 121 -10.18 -18.65 -6.09
N ASN A 122 -10.14 -19.11 -7.33
CA ASN A 122 -9.49 -20.37 -7.72
C ASN A 122 -7.96 -20.37 -7.51
N TRP A 123 -7.36 -19.20 -7.29
CA TRP A 123 -5.92 -19.00 -7.23
C TRP A 123 -5.48 -18.49 -5.87
N LEU A 124 -6.45 -18.11 -5.02
CA LEU A 124 -6.19 -17.66 -3.66
C LEU A 124 -5.76 -18.87 -2.83
N VAL A 125 -4.49 -18.86 -2.44
CA VAL A 125 -3.88 -19.89 -1.60
C VAL A 125 -4.14 -19.62 -0.13
N TRP A 126 -4.06 -18.35 0.28
CA TRP A 126 -4.36 -17.89 1.62
C TRP A 126 -4.68 -16.39 1.61
N GLY A 127 -5.50 -15.93 2.54
CA GLY A 127 -5.63 -14.50 2.77
C GLY A 127 -6.27 -14.16 4.10
N GLY A 128 -6.05 -12.92 4.52
CA GLY A 128 -6.66 -12.36 5.72
C GLY A 128 -6.59 -10.85 5.74
N PHE A 129 -7.23 -10.26 6.75
CA PHE A 129 -7.29 -8.81 6.94
C PHE A 129 -7.33 -8.41 8.42
N GLN A 130 -6.89 -7.18 8.68
CA GLN A 130 -7.28 -6.41 9.85
C GLN A 130 -8.24 -5.31 9.40
N SER A 131 -9.30 -5.10 10.15
CA SER A 131 -10.25 -4.01 9.88
C SER A 131 -10.46 -3.17 11.11
N ARG A 132 -10.87 -1.91 10.86
CA ARG A 132 -11.17 -0.96 11.92
C ARG A 132 -12.29 -1.42 12.86
N GLN A 133 -13.20 -2.29 12.40
CA GLN A 133 -14.26 -2.87 13.23
C GLN A 133 -13.76 -3.99 14.15
N TYR A 134 -12.67 -4.65 13.77
CA TYR A 134 -12.05 -5.76 14.51
C TYR A 134 -10.63 -5.40 14.91
N SER A 135 -10.45 -4.21 15.51
CA SER A 135 -9.17 -3.50 15.67
C SER A 135 -8.09 -4.17 16.55
N TRP A 136 -8.27 -5.45 16.90
CA TRP A 136 -7.35 -6.24 17.72
C TRP A 136 -7.18 -7.70 17.27
N SER A 137 -7.76 -8.06 16.13
CA SER A 137 -7.73 -9.43 15.62
C SER A 137 -7.59 -9.43 14.11
N TYR A 138 -6.61 -10.17 13.62
CA TYR A 138 -6.56 -10.55 12.22
C TYR A 138 -7.64 -11.60 11.96
N GLN A 139 -8.34 -11.43 10.85
CA GLN A 139 -9.36 -12.35 10.37
C GLN A 139 -8.80 -13.07 9.15
N SER A 140 -8.83 -14.40 9.14
CA SER A 140 -8.48 -15.20 7.97
C SER A 140 -9.73 -15.44 7.11
N PHE A 141 -9.53 -15.62 5.81
CA PHE A 141 -10.61 -16.02 4.90
C PHE A 141 -10.97 -17.51 5.01
N GLU A 142 -10.22 -18.29 5.79
CA GLU A 142 -10.60 -19.64 6.22
C GLU A 142 -11.98 -19.63 6.90
N ASN A 143 -12.34 -18.50 7.53
CA ASN A 143 -13.67 -18.26 8.05
C ASN A 143 -14.58 -17.63 6.97
N GLU A 144 -15.62 -18.36 6.58
CA GLU A 144 -16.61 -17.93 5.58
C GLU A 144 -17.27 -16.58 5.92
N ALA A 145 -17.52 -16.29 7.20
CA ALA A 145 -18.10 -15.01 7.61
C ALA A 145 -17.12 -13.85 7.37
N SER A 146 -15.83 -14.07 7.61
CA SER A 146 -14.77 -13.09 7.32
C SER A 146 -14.61 -12.86 5.82
N TYR A 147 -14.65 -13.92 5.01
CA TYR A 147 -14.66 -13.83 3.55
C TYR A 147 -15.86 -13.01 3.04
N ASN A 148 -17.07 -13.37 3.46
CA ASN A 148 -18.29 -12.67 3.05
C ASN A 148 -18.31 -11.21 3.51
N TYR A 149 -17.78 -10.93 4.71
CA TYR A 149 -17.62 -9.56 5.21
C TYR A 149 -16.67 -8.73 4.33
N TYR A 150 -15.57 -9.33 3.86
CA TYR A 150 -14.67 -8.69 2.90
C TYR A 150 -15.35 -8.36 1.59
N ILE A 151 -15.98 -9.35 0.95
CA ILE A 151 -16.66 -9.17 -0.34
C ILE A 151 -17.74 -8.09 -0.25
N ALA A 152 -18.56 -8.10 0.81
CA ALA A 152 -19.63 -7.12 1.01
C ALA A 152 -19.11 -5.68 1.17
N ARG A 153 -17.88 -5.51 1.68
CA ARG A 153 -17.33 -4.18 1.98
C ARG A 153 -16.30 -3.69 0.99
N ARG A 154 -15.73 -4.54 0.13
CA ARG A 154 -14.56 -4.18 -0.69
C ARG A 154 -14.74 -2.91 -1.52
N LYS A 155 -15.97 -2.66 -2.00
CA LYS A 155 -16.35 -1.50 -2.84
C LYS A 155 -16.71 -0.23 -2.07
N LEU A 156 -16.71 -0.25 -0.74
CA LEU A 156 -17.02 0.91 0.08
C LEU A 156 -15.80 1.86 0.15
N SER A 157 -16.03 3.14 0.39
CA SER A 157 -14.96 4.15 0.54
C SER A 157 -15.29 5.13 1.66
N ASN A 158 -15.85 4.61 2.75
CA ASN A 158 -16.48 5.39 3.81
C ASN A 158 -15.54 5.77 4.97
N TYR A 159 -14.25 5.45 4.86
CA TYR A 159 -13.22 5.89 5.80
C TYR A 159 -12.13 6.68 5.08
N THR A 160 -11.43 7.53 5.84
CA THR A 160 -10.34 8.36 5.32
C THR A 160 -9.08 8.13 6.14
N LYS A 161 -7.93 8.04 5.47
CA LYS A 161 -6.60 8.03 6.06
C LYS A 161 -5.79 9.20 5.49
N THR A 162 -5.06 9.89 6.36
CA THR A 162 -4.13 10.94 5.92
C THR A 162 -2.72 10.35 5.85
N VAL A 163 -2.15 10.33 4.65
CA VAL A 163 -0.76 9.90 4.42
C VAL A 163 0.14 11.14 4.44
N ARG A 164 0.99 11.22 5.46
CA ARG A 164 1.93 12.33 5.63
C ARG A 164 3.00 12.28 4.54
N VAL A 165 3.67 13.42 4.29
CA VAL A 165 4.77 13.55 3.31
C VAL A 165 5.89 12.53 3.54
N GLN A 166 6.15 12.17 4.80
CA GLN A 166 7.17 11.18 5.17
C GLN A 166 6.73 9.73 4.91
N GLY A 167 5.46 9.53 4.56
CA GLY A 167 4.82 8.22 4.51
C GLY A 167 4.45 7.68 5.89
N THR A 168 4.20 6.40 5.95
CA THR A 168 3.97 5.60 7.16
C THR A 168 4.58 4.23 6.94
N GLU A 169 5.25 3.70 7.96
CA GLU A 169 5.74 2.34 7.96
C GLU A 169 5.15 1.58 9.14
N GLY A 170 5.05 0.27 9.00
CA GLY A 170 4.46 -0.58 10.01
C GLY A 170 4.75 -2.04 9.75
N ILE A 171 4.14 -2.87 10.60
CA ILE A 171 4.19 -4.31 10.51
C ILE A 171 2.75 -4.78 10.51
N SER A 172 2.41 -5.67 9.58
CA SER A 172 1.09 -6.31 9.54
C SER A 172 1.23 -7.81 9.77
N PHE A 173 0.14 -8.44 10.20
CA PHE A 173 0.05 -9.89 10.44
C PHE A 173 1.13 -10.42 11.40
N TYR A 174 1.55 -9.59 12.36
CA TYR A 174 2.45 -9.95 13.45
C TYR A 174 1.89 -9.50 14.79
N ASN A 175 1.76 -10.42 15.74
CA ASN A 175 1.39 -10.14 17.10
C ASN A 175 2.56 -10.51 18.03
N PRO A 176 3.10 -9.60 18.85
CA PRO A 176 4.20 -9.92 19.77
C PRO A 176 3.91 -11.08 20.75
N ALA A 177 2.64 -11.33 21.06
CA ALA A 177 2.22 -12.41 21.95
C ALA A 177 2.01 -13.75 21.23
N PHE A 178 1.70 -13.75 19.94
CA PHE A 178 1.32 -14.95 19.18
C PHE A 178 2.22 -15.24 17.94
N GLY A 179 3.16 -14.36 17.61
CA GLY A 179 3.99 -14.45 16.41
C GLY A 179 3.28 -13.95 15.15
N ALA A 180 3.72 -14.42 13.98
CA ALA A 180 3.00 -14.13 12.75
C ALA A 180 1.69 -14.90 12.67
N VAL A 181 0.71 -14.27 12.04
CA VAL A 181 -0.64 -14.82 11.87
C VAL A 181 -0.66 -15.92 10.79
N TRP A 182 0.17 -15.77 9.76
CA TRP A 182 0.32 -16.76 8.70
C TRP A 182 1.66 -17.48 8.82
N MET A 183 1.60 -18.81 8.83
CA MET A 183 2.72 -19.73 9.05
C MET A 183 3.01 -20.58 7.80
N GLY A 184 2.69 -20.06 6.61
CA GLY A 184 2.93 -20.79 5.36
C GLY A 184 1.95 -21.93 5.13
N GLN A 185 0.69 -21.76 5.56
CA GLN A 185 -0.40 -22.70 5.31
C GLN A 185 -1.38 -22.22 4.22
N ASP A 186 -2.12 -23.14 3.59
CA ASP A 186 -3.24 -22.86 2.70
C ASP A 186 -4.54 -22.54 3.49
N MET A 187 -5.63 -22.23 2.78
CA MET A 187 -6.96 -21.97 3.35
C MET A 187 -7.58 -23.16 4.10
N SER A 188 -7.01 -24.36 4.00
CA SER A 188 -7.43 -25.56 4.74
C SER A 188 -6.51 -25.86 5.93
N GLY A 189 -5.52 -25.00 6.20
CA GLY A 189 -4.55 -25.17 7.28
C GLY A 189 -3.40 -26.13 6.96
N ASN A 190 -3.27 -26.61 5.71
CA ASN A 190 -2.18 -27.49 5.32
C ASN A 190 -0.93 -26.68 4.95
N PRO A 191 0.29 -27.16 5.22
CA PRO A 191 1.51 -26.50 4.76
C PRO A 191 1.55 -26.34 3.24
N LEU A 192 2.05 -25.21 2.77
CA LEU A 192 2.24 -24.97 1.34
C LEU A 192 3.27 -25.92 0.72
N SER A 193 2.90 -26.48 -0.44
CA SER A 193 3.80 -27.33 -1.22
C SER A 193 4.94 -26.53 -1.85
N PRO A 194 6.08 -27.17 -2.21
CA PRO A 194 7.14 -26.52 -2.97
C PRO A 194 6.61 -25.86 -4.25
N GLY A 195 7.04 -24.63 -4.50
CA GLY A 195 6.52 -23.77 -5.56
C GLY A 195 6.81 -22.30 -5.32
N THR A 196 6.41 -21.44 -6.27
CA THR A 196 6.51 -19.99 -6.14
C THR A 196 5.12 -19.41 -5.93
N TYR A 197 4.96 -18.62 -4.87
CA TYR A 197 3.74 -17.94 -4.48
C TYR A 197 3.94 -16.43 -4.55
N TYR A 198 2.85 -15.71 -4.77
CA TYR A 198 2.86 -14.26 -4.97
C TYR A 198 2.07 -13.61 -3.86
N ILE A 199 2.78 -12.89 -2.99
CA ILE A 199 2.21 -12.24 -1.82
C ILE A 199 1.91 -10.80 -2.17
N TYR A 200 0.70 -10.36 -1.88
CA TYR A 200 0.25 -8.99 -2.01
C TYR A 200 -0.11 -8.45 -0.62
N CYS A 201 0.24 -7.20 -0.37
CA CYS A 201 -0.21 -6.45 0.80
C CYS A 201 -1.05 -5.26 0.33
N ILE A 202 -2.18 -5.03 0.97
CA ILE A 202 -3.06 -3.91 0.67
C ILE A 202 -3.23 -3.11 1.95
N GLU A 203 -2.70 -1.89 1.95
CA GLU A 203 -2.71 -0.99 3.10
C GLU A 203 -3.66 0.16 2.83
N TYR A 204 -4.73 0.28 3.62
CA TYR A 204 -5.78 1.29 3.43
C TYR A 204 -6.31 1.35 1.99
N GLY A 205 -6.45 0.19 1.34
CA GLY A 205 -6.92 0.07 -0.06
C GLY A 205 -5.83 0.24 -1.13
N ILE A 206 -4.58 0.55 -0.76
CA ILE A 206 -3.47 0.72 -1.70
C ILE A 206 -2.75 -0.61 -1.88
N VAL A 207 -2.82 -1.16 -3.09
CA VAL A 207 -2.23 -2.45 -3.45
C VAL A 207 -0.72 -2.32 -3.65
N SER A 208 0.05 -3.18 -3.01
CA SER A 208 1.49 -3.30 -3.25
C SER A 208 1.81 -4.12 -4.50
N LYS A 209 3.03 -3.97 -5.04
CA LYS A 209 3.57 -4.94 -5.99
C LYS A 209 3.77 -6.30 -5.30
N PRO A 210 3.56 -7.42 -6.01
CA PRO A 210 3.74 -8.73 -5.41
C PRO A 210 5.19 -8.96 -4.99
N VAL A 211 5.37 -9.66 -3.88
CA VAL A 211 6.66 -10.25 -3.49
C VAL A 211 6.56 -11.76 -3.70
N ASN A 212 7.55 -12.31 -4.40
CA ASN A 212 7.61 -13.74 -4.66
C ASN A 212 8.15 -14.47 -3.43
N LEU A 213 7.45 -15.50 -2.99
CA LEU A 213 7.90 -16.45 -1.99
C LEU A 213 8.13 -17.79 -2.68
N THR A 214 9.38 -18.24 -2.79
CA THR A 214 9.69 -19.56 -3.37
C THR A 214 10.02 -20.55 -2.27
N ILE A 215 9.18 -21.56 -2.13
CA ILE A 215 9.34 -22.68 -1.21
C ILE A 215 10.05 -23.82 -1.95
N THR A 216 11.20 -24.27 -1.43
CA THR A 216 12.00 -25.34 -2.04
C THR A 216 11.73 -26.70 -1.41
N SER A 217 11.45 -26.74 -0.12
CA SER A 217 11.12 -27.97 0.59
C SER A 217 10.31 -27.68 1.86
N ILE A 218 9.55 -28.69 2.30
CA ILE A 218 8.89 -28.69 3.61
C ILE A 218 9.74 -29.58 4.52
N LEU A 219 10.35 -28.99 5.54
CA LEU A 219 11.10 -29.73 6.55
C LEU A 219 10.20 -29.94 7.77
N TRP A 220 9.41 -31.02 7.70
CA TRP A 220 8.73 -31.56 8.88
C TRP A 220 9.72 -32.43 9.66
N THR A 221 10.31 -31.90 10.72
CA THR A 221 10.87 -32.75 11.77
C THR A 221 9.70 -33.29 12.60
N LYS A 222 9.42 -34.59 12.46
CA LYS A 222 8.53 -35.32 13.36
C LYS A 222 9.06 -35.33 14.78
#